data_AF-A0A8H7AR53-F1
#
_entry.id   AF-A0A8H7AR53-F1
#
_cell.length_a   1.000
_cell.length_b   1.000
_cell.length_c   1.000
_cell.angle_alpha   90.00
_cell.angle_beta   90.00
_cell.angle_gamma   90.00
#
_symmetry.space_group_name_H-M   'P 1'
#
loop_
_entity.id
_entity.type
_entity.pdbx_description
1 polymer ?
#
loop_
_entity_poly.entity_id
_entity_poly.type
_entity_poly.pdbx_seq_one_letter_code
_entity_poly.pdbx_strand_id
1 'polypeptide(L)'
;MDSHHHSAATQQTQEGKTARPSRFNNLRSLADIRSSNGFFSKLLNFFRQTWLDWTGLVAVGILTAGLWTVHPTRVRHFPITFSSSGDIVYPTLAYPYVSPIFSAAAAGLLCALLPIAVVLLCQIRPLHPGHRRFEDVSSAILGLAYSLLTGTFFQVVLKKSIGGFRPHFLSVCEPVIDGNAVPAVRGTGFQSVMYTSEVCTGDTGKIQNAMESFPSGHAEIAFAGLLYLAIYLNAHLRVFSFSATLVSRRPKYLKMLAVIAPILLATYLASTLVLGHHHHAYDVIFGGLIGSGMAIWGYKMAFVSIWDGRTNWVPLRLREEVDEFSISTNADGGVLPMRRPDSERVV
;
A
#
# COMPACT_ATOMS: atom_id res chain seq x y z
N MET A 1 -30.45 61.24 53.74
CA MET A 1 -29.29 60.34 53.85
C MET A 1 -29.81 59.05 54.47
N ASP A 2 -30.81 58.43 53.85
CA ASP A 2 -30.67 57.51 52.69
C ASP A 2 -30.12 56.16 53.19
N SER A 3 -30.65 55.00 52.87
CA SER A 3 -31.84 54.55 52.15
C SER A 3 -31.87 53.02 52.31
N HIS A 4 -33.05 52.43 52.16
CA HIS A 4 -33.34 50.99 52.23
C HIS A 4 -32.39 50.09 51.44
N HIS A 5 -32.18 48.83 51.89
CA HIS A 5 -32.25 47.69 50.98
C HIS A 5 -32.69 46.38 51.66
N HIS A 6 -33.77 45.84 51.11
CA HIS A 6 -34.41 44.56 51.40
C HIS A 6 -33.56 43.36 50.99
N SER A 7 -33.68 42.30 51.78
CA SER A 7 -33.34 40.92 51.44
C SER A 7 -34.21 40.43 50.28
N ALA A 8 -33.59 39.94 49.20
CA ALA A 8 -34.26 39.20 48.13
C ALA A 8 -33.36 38.05 47.67
N ALA A 9 -33.86 36.83 47.87
CA ALA A 9 -33.29 35.59 47.38
C ALA A 9 -33.15 35.64 45.85
N THR A 10 -31.95 35.37 45.34
CA THR A 10 -31.73 35.18 43.90
C THR A 10 -31.58 33.69 43.63
N GLN A 11 -32.53 33.16 42.86
CA GLN A 11 -32.54 31.82 42.27
C GLN A 11 -31.27 31.59 41.44
N GLN A 12 -30.50 30.53 41.76
CA GLN A 12 -29.55 29.97 40.80
C GLN A 12 -30.31 29.04 39.87
N THR A 13 -30.52 29.52 38.64
CA THR A 13 -30.98 28.76 37.49
C THR A 13 -29.97 27.63 37.21
N GLN A 14 -30.39 26.38 37.41
CA GLN A 14 -29.67 25.23 36.87
C GLN A 14 -29.87 25.22 35.34
N GLU A 15 -28.92 25.81 34.61
CA GLU A 15 -28.76 25.51 33.19
C GLU A 15 -28.38 24.02 33.05
N GLY A 16 -29.36 23.23 32.63
CA GLY A 16 -29.14 21.87 32.18
C GLY A 16 -28.15 21.87 31.03
N LYS A 17 -26.89 21.55 31.33
CA LYS A 17 -25.91 21.13 30.32
C LYS A 17 -26.39 19.81 29.73
N THR A 18 -27.22 19.88 28.69
CA THR A 18 -27.42 18.77 27.76
C THR A 18 -26.05 18.47 27.15
N ALA A 19 -25.37 17.47 27.70
CA ALA A 19 -24.09 17.02 27.21
C ALA A 19 -24.27 16.57 25.76
N ARG A 20 -23.80 17.39 24.81
CA ARG A 20 -23.76 17.03 23.38
C ARG A 20 -23.04 15.68 23.31
N PRO A 21 -23.68 14.61 22.80
CA PRO A 21 -23.06 13.30 22.81
C PRO A 21 -21.74 13.38 22.06
N SER A 22 -20.67 12.89 22.68
CA SER A 22 -19.36 12.90 22.04
C SER A 22 -19.44 12.13 20.71
N ARG A 23 -18.78 12.64 19.66
CA ARG A 23 -18.74 12.00 18.33
C ARG A 23 -18.30 10.52 18.39
N PHE A 24 -17.51 10.16 19.40
CA PHE A 24 -17.11 8.77 19.69
C PHE A 24 -18.25 7.88 20.22
N ASN A 25 -19.21 8.43 20.94
CA ASN A 25 -20.39 7.69 21.40
C ASN A 25 -21.34 7.41 20.21
N ASN A 26 -21.45 8.35 19.27
CA ASN A 26 -22.21 8.13 18.04
C ASN A 26 -21.60 7.03 17.16
N LEU A 27 -20.25 6.99 17.07
CA LEU A 27 -19.51 5.91 16.40
C LEU A 27 -19.76 4.52 17.02
N ARG A 28 -19.96 4.43 18.33
CA ARG A 28 -20.29 3.16 19.01
C ARG A 28 -21.76 2.77 18.79
N SER A 29 -22.67 3.72 18.98
CA SER A 29 -24.11 3.55 18.78
C SER A 29 -24.47 3.04 17.38
N LEU A 30 -23.96 3.68 16.32
CA LEU A 30 -24.24 3.28 14.94
C LEU A 30 -23.62 1.91 14.59
N ALA A 31 -22.42 1.64 15.10
CA ALA A 31 -21.79 0.33 14.93
C ALA A 31 -22.59 -0.79 15.63
N ASP A 32 -23.19 -0.51 16.79
CA ASP A 32 -24.03 -1.46 17.52
C ASP A 32 -25.40 -1.66 16.83
N ILE A 33 -26.05 -0.58 16.34
CA ILE A 33 -27.31 -0.67 15.57
C ILE A 33 -27.13 -1.52 14.31
N ARG A 34 -26.01 -1.34 13.58
CA ARG A 34 -25.73 -2.10 12.37
C ARG A 34 -25.14 -3.49 12.64
N SER A 35 -24.66 -3.76 13.85
CA SER A 35 -24.31 -5.11 14.30
C SER A 35 -25.53 -6.05 14.33
N SER A 36 -26.76 -5.51 14.34
CA SER A 36 -28.01 -6.27 14.24
C SER A 36 -28.28 -6.83 12.83
N ASN A 37 -27.57 -6.35 11.80
CA ASN A 37 -27.80 -6.74 10.42
C ASN A 37 -26.92 -7.94 10.02
N GLY A 38 -27.50 -8.93 9.32
CA GLY A 38 -26.80 -10.14 8.90
C GLY A 38 -25.60 -9.85 7.97
N PHE A 39 -24.58 -10.71 7.99
CA PHE A 39 -23.32 -10.55 7.22
C PHE A 39 -23.56 -10.17 5.75
N PHE A 40 -24.53 -10.81 5.08
CA PHE A 40 -24.85 -10.56 3.68
C PHE A 40 -25.26 -9.10 3.41
N SER A 41 -26.04 -8.50 4.31
CA SER A 41 -26.45 -7.10 4.17
C SER A 41 -25.29 -6.13 4.34
N LYS A 42 -24.30 -6.46 5.19
CA LYS A 42 -23.06 -5.68 5.33
C LYS A 42 -22.23 -5.78 4.06
N LEU A 43 -22.10 -6.98 3.50
CA LEU A 43 -21.38 -7.24 2.26
C LEU A 43 -22.00 -6.48 1.08
N LEU A 44 -23.32 -6.56 0.92
CA LEU A 44 -24.03 -5.86 -0.15
C LEU A 44 -23.88 -4.34 -0.03
N ASN A 45 -24.02 -3.79 1.18
CA ASN A 45 -23.82 -2.36 1.43
C ASN A 45 -22.38 -1.92 1.13
N PHE A 46 -21.39 -2.74 1.50
CA PHE A 46 -19.99 -2.46 1.21
C PHE A 46 -19.74 -2.36 -0.30
N PHE A 47 -20.19 -3.36 -1.08
CA PHE A 47 -20.04 -3.30 -2.53
C PHE A 47 -20.85 -2.17 -3.15
N ARG A 48 -22.05 -1.88 -2.65
CA ARG A 48 -22.87 -0.75 -3.14
C ARG A 48 -22.19 0.61 -2.91
N GLN A 49 -21.40 0.76 -1.84
CA GLN A 49 -20.68 2.00 -1.58
C GLN A 49 -19.35 2.07 -2.34
N THR A 50 -18.67 0.94 -2.53
CA THR A 50 -17.31 0.88 -3.10
C THR A 50 -17.28 0.43 -4.56
N TRP A 51 -18.43 0.38 -5.24
CA TRP A 51 -18.48 -0.14 -6.61
C TRP A 51 -17.62 0.67 -7.59
N LEU A 52 -17.54 2.01 -7.43
CA LEU A 52 -16.67 2.88 -8.22
C LEU A 52 -15.19 2.58 -7.99
N ASP A 53 -14.82 2.26 -6.76
CA ASP A 53 -13.46 1.87 -6.42
C ASP A 53 -13.09 0.55 -7.09
N TRP A 54 -13.95 -0.46 -6.99
CA TRP A 54 -13.71 -1.76 -7.60
C TRP A 54 -13.68 -1.69 -9.13
N THR A 55 -14.57 -0.92 -9.76
CA THR A 55 -14.54 -0.74 -11.23
C THR A 55 -13.28 0.00 -11.65
N GLY A 56 -12.86 1.04 -10.92
CA GLY A 56 -11.60 1.73 -11.15
C GLY A 56 -10.39 0.80 -11.00
N LEU A 57 -10.35 -0.02 -9.95
CA LEU A 57 -9.28 -0.99 -9.71
C LEU A 57 -9.20 -2.05 -10.81
N VAL A 58 -10.34 -2.58 -11.27
CA VAL A 58 -10.40 -3.53 -12.38
C VAL A 58 -9.94 -2.87 -13.68
N ALA A 59 -10.38 -1.64 -13.96
CA ALA A 59 -9.94 -0.89 -15.15
C ALA A 59 -8.42 -0.67 -15.14
N VAL A 60 -7.86 -0.24 -14.01
CA VAL A 60 -6.41 -0.09 -13.83
C VAL A 60 -5.69 -1.43 -13.99
N GLY A 61 -6.24 -2.51 -13.45
CA GLY A 61 -5.69 -3.87 -13.63
C GLY A 61 -5.64 -4.31 -15.10
N ILE A 62 -6.72 -4.08 -15.85
CA ILE A 62 -6.79 -4.38 -17.29
C ILE A 62 -5.78 -3.53 -18.06
N LEU A 63 -5.70 -2.23 -17.79
CA LEU A 63 -4.74 -1.33 -18.42
C LEU A 63 -3.30 -1.75 -18.13
N THR A 64 -3.01 -2.13 -16.88
CA THR A 64 -1.69 -2.63 -16.46
C THR A 64 -1.32 -3.92 -17.21
N ALA A 65 -2.25 -4.87 -17.30
CA ALA A 65 -2.04 -6.12 -18.04
C ALA A 65 -1.83 -5.85 -19.54
N GLY A 66 -2.58 -4.92 -20.13
CA GLY A 66 -2.38 -4.49 -21.51
C GLY A 66 -0.98 -3.90 -21.73
N LEU A 67 -0.58 -2.94 -20.89
CA LEU A 67 0.76 -2.32 -20.95
C LEU A 67 1.89 -3.35 -20.76
N TRP A 68 1.69 -4.37 -19.94
CA TRP A 68 2.67 -5.43 -19.74
C TRP A 68 3.04 -6.17 -21.04
N THR A 69 2.08 -6.33 -21.97
CA THR A 69 2.30 -7.00 -23.25
C THR A 69 2.99 -6.13 -24.30
N VAL A 70 3.04 -4.81 -24.08
CA VAL A 70 3.65 -3.88 -25.03
C VAL A 70 5.18 -4.03 -24.97
N HIS A 71 5.80 -4.08 -26.16
CA HIS A 71 7.25 -4.14 -26.28
C HIS A 71 7.88 -2.80 -25.85
N PRO A 72 9.12 -2.81 -25.31
CA PRO A 72 9.81 -1.58 -24.93
C PRO A 72 9.87 -0.59 -26.10
N THR A 73 9.45 0.65 -25.87
CA THR A 73 9.27 1.63 -26.95
C THR A 73 10.58 2.31 -27.38
N ARG A 74 11.63 2.25 -26.56
CA ARG A 74 12.92 2.92 -26.84
C ARG A 74 14.05 1.93 -27.00
N VAL A 75 14.72 2.04 -28.15
CA VAL A 75 15.98 1.37 -28.43
C VAL A 75 17.07 2.06 -27.62
N ARG A 76 17.81 1.29 -26.83
CA ARG A 76 18.92 1.77 -26.02
C ARG A 76 20.22 1.28 -26.64
N HIS A 77 21.24 2.12 -26.55
CA HIS A 77 22.57 1.76 -26.96
C HIS A 77 23.40 1.29 -25.76
N PHE A 78 24.23 0.28 -25.96
CA PHE A 78 25.18 -0.22 -24.97
C PHE A 78 26.57 -0.37 -25.62
N PRO A 79 27.65 -0.12 -24.87
CA PRO A 79 28.99 -0.21 -25.41
C PRO A 79 29.46 -1.67 -25.50
N ILE A 80 30.14 -2.01 -26.59
CA ILE A 80 30.84 -3.28 -26.78
C ILE A 80 32.19 -2.99 -27.42
N THR A 81 33.26 -3.52 -26.84
CA THR A 81 34.57 -3.59 -27.50
C THR A 81 35.04 -5.03 -27.44
N PHE A 82 35.34 -5.61 -28.59
CA PHE A 82 36.18 -6.79 -28.66
C PHE A 82 37.42 -6.40 -29.44
N SER A 83 38.24 -5.53 -28.84
CA SER A 83 39.65 -5.55 -29.20
C SER A 83 40.18 -6.97 -28.94
N SER A 84 41.23 -7.38 -29.64
CA SER A 84 41.92 -8.66 -29.37
C SER A 84 42.38 -8.84 -27.91
N SER A 85 42.25 -7.82 -27.06
CA SER A 85 42.47 -7.88 -25.62
C SER A 85 41.33 -8.53 -24.82
N GLY A 86 40.10 -8.60 -25.35
CA GLY A 86 38.95 -9.18 -24.65
C GLY A 86 38.33 -8.30 -23.55
N ASP A 87 38.67 -7.00 -23.51
CA ASP A 87 38.20 -6.08 -22.48
C ASP A 87 36.75 -5.63 -22.70
N ILE A 88 35.96 -5.61 -21.63
CA ILE A 88 34.56 -5.15 -21.65
C ILE A 88 34.52 -3.69 -21.18
N VAL A 89 34.08 -2.76 -22.05
CA VAL A 89 33.95 -1.33 -21.72
C VAL A 89 33.09 -1.07 -20.48
N TYR A 90 32.06 -1.88 -20.29
CA TYR A 90 31.09 -1.68 -19.21
C TYR A 90 30.82 -2.99 -18.45
N PRO A 91 31.75 -3.38 -17.54
CA PRO A 91 31.72 -4.68 -16.86
C PRO A 91 30.47 -4.88 -15.99
N THR A 92 29.81 -3.80 -15.56
CA THR A 92 28.60 -3.87 -14.73
C THR A 92 27.40 -4.47 -15.45
N LEU A 93 27.43 -4.62 -16.77
CA LEU A 93 26.42 -5.34 -17.57
C LEU A 93 26.83 -6.78 -17.94
N ALA A 94 28.02 -7.21 -17.52
CA ALA A 94 28.61 -8.50 -17.86
C ALA A 94 28.51 -9.55 -16.75
N TYR A 95 27.67 -9.33 -15.72
CA TYR A 95 27.47 -10.35 -14.70
C TYR A 95 26.75 -11.58 -15.28
N PRO A 96 26.99 -12.77 -14.72
CA PRO A 96 26.31 -13.98 -15.18
C PRO A 96 24.83 -13.93 -14.85
N TYR A 97 24.01 -14.51 -15.73
CA TYR A 97 22.61 -14.77 -15.43
C TYR A 97 22.48 -15.83 -14.34
N VAL A 98 21.84 -15.47 -13.23
CA VAL A 98 21.45 -16.39 -12.14
C VAL A 98 19.93 -16.39 -12.06
N SER A 99 19.31 -17.53 -11.76
CA SER A 99 17.86 -17.59 -11.57
C SER A 99 17.43 -16.83 -10.30
N PRO A 100 16.36 -16.02 -10.36
CA PRO A 100 15.90 -15.28 -9.20
C PRO A 100 15.35 -16.23 -8.13
N ILE A 101 15.61 -15.92 -6.86
CA ILE A 101 15.09 -16.69 -5.71
C ILE A 101 13.56 -16.66 -5.69
N PHE A 102 12.97 -15.49 -6.01
CA PHE A 102 11.53 -15.31 -6.08
C PHE A 102 11.12 -14.89 -7.49
N SER A 103 10.23 -15.66 -8.11
CA SER A 103 9.57 -15.23 -9.34
C SER A 103 8.71 -13.99 -9.07
N ALA A 104 8.47 -13.18 -10.10
CA ALA A 104 7.63 -11.99 -9.96
C ALA A 104 6.23 -12.32 -9.44
N ALA A 105 5.64 -13.43 -9.93
CA ALA A 105 4.35 -13.91 -9.47
C ALA A 105 4.38 -14.39 -8.01
N ALA A 106 5.41 -15.14 -7.60
CA ALA A 106 5.54 -15.60 -6.22
C ALA A 106 5.71 -14.43 -5.24
N ALA A 107 6.53 -13.43 -5.58
CA ALA A 107 6.68 -12.22 -4.79
C ALA A 107 5.37 -11.45 -4.68
N GLY A 108 4.65 -11.26 -5.79
CA GLY A 108 3.36 -10.58 -5.80
C GLY A 108 2.28 -11.30 -4.97
N LEU A 109 2.17 -12.63 -5.12
CA LEU A 109 1.24 -13.44 -4.33
C LEU A 109 1.58 -13.38 -2.83
N LEU A 110 2.86 -13.48 -2.46
CA LEU A 110 3.29 -13.35 -1.08
C LEU A 110 2.90 -11.98 -0.50
N CYS A 111 3.18 -10.90 -1.23
CA CYS A 111 2.95 -9.53 -0.77
C CYS A 111 1.47 -9.13 -0.76
N ALA A 112 0.60 -9.87 -1.47
CA ALA A 112 -0.85 -9.71 -1.38
C ALA A 112 -1.47 -10.61 -0.29
N LEU A 113 -1.12 -11.90 -0.27
CA LEU A 113 -1.77 -12.88 0.61
C LEU A 113 -1.30 -12.79 2.06
N LEU A 114 -0.02 -12.47 2.31
CA LEU A 114 0.48 -12.34 3.67
C LEU A 114 -0.21 -11.20 4.44
N PRO A 115 -0.34 -9.97 3.90
CA PRO A 115 -1.11 -8.93 4.57
C PRO A 115 -2.58 -9.31 4.81
N ILE A 116 -3.26 -9.91 3.82
CA ILE A 116 -4.65 -10.37 3.98
C ILE A 116 -4.74 -11.39 5.11
N ALA A 117 -3.86 -12.38 5.15
CA ALA A 117 -3.84 -13.39 6.20
C ALA A 117 -3.63 -12.75 7.58
N VAL A 118 -2.67 -11.84 7.73
CA VAL A 118 -2.41 -11.16 9.00
C VAL A 118 -3.59 -10.28 9.42
N VAL A 119 -4.20 -9.54 8.50
CA VAL A 119 -5.42 -8.75 8.76
C VAL A 119 -6.53 -9.64 9.30
N LEU A 120 -6.78 -10.80 8.68
CA LEU A 120 -7.78 -11.76 9.13
C LEU A 120 -7.44 -12.36 10.50
N LEU A 121 -6.17 -12.70 10.75
CA LEU A 121 -5.70 -13.21 12.04
C LEU A 121 -5.88 -12.17 13.16
N CYS A 122 -5.66 -10.89 12.88
CA CYS A 122 -5.90 -9.80 13.83
C CYS A 122 -7.37 -9.70 14.28
N GLN A 123 -8.32 -10.26 13.52
CA GLN A 123 -9.75 -10.24 13.87
C GLN A 123 -10.20 -11.37 14.79
N ILE A 124 -9.35 -12.36 15.06
CA ILE A 124 -9.72 -13.48 15.92
C ILE A 124 -9.90 -12.95 17.35
N ARG A 125 -11.01 -13.36 17.99
CA ARG A 125 -11.53 -12.81 19.26
C ARG A 125 -10.55 -12.60 20.43
N PRO A 126 -9.52 -13.44 20.69
CA PRO A 126 -8.62 -13.20 21.82
C PRO A 126 -7.72 -11.96 21.61
N LEU A 127 -7.59 -11.45 20.38
CA LEU A 127 -6.77 -10.28 20.06
C LEU A 127 -7.57 -8.96 19.99
N HIS A 128 -8.90 -9.00 19.78
CA HIS A 128 -9.71 -7.79 19.64
C HIS A 128 -11.14 -7.93 20.21
N PRO A 129 -11.42 -7.47 21.45
CA PRO A 129 -12.75 -7.50 22.04
C PRO A 129 -13.60 -6.33 21.50
N GLY A 130 -14.34 -6.56 20.42
CA GLY A 130 -15.30 -5.58 19.89
C GLY A 130 -15.81 -5.91 18.49
N HIS A 131 -17.10 -5.67 18.24
CA HIS A 131 -17.88 -6.08 17.06
C HIS A 131 -17.49 -5.42 15.71
N ARG A 132 -16.26 -4.93 15.52
CA ARG A 132 -15.83 -4.13 14.34
C ARG A 132 -15.13 -4.94 13.23
N ARG A 133 -15.43 -6.22 13.13
CA ARG A 133 -14.64 -7.19 12.34
C ARG A 133 -14.79 -7.06 10.83
N PHE A 134 -15.94 -6.61 10.34
CA PHE A 134 -16.18 -6.57 8.89
C PHE A 134 -15.69 -5.26 8.26
N GLU A 135 -16.00 -4.13 8.91
CA GLU A 135 -15.69 -2.81 8.41
C GLU A 135 -14.17 -2.57 8.38
N ASP A 136 -13.45 -3.07 9.40
CA ASP A 136 -11.98 -3.03 9.42
C ASP A 136 -11.36 -3.89 8.31
N VAL A 137 -11.73 -5.17 8.22
CA VAL A 137 -11.20 -6.10 7.20
C VAL A 137 -11.48 -5.62 5.79
N SER A 138 -12.73 -5.23 5.51
CA SER A 138 -13.12 -4.76 4.18
C SER A 138 -12.38 -3.47 3.79
N SER A 139 -12.16 -2.54 4.72
CA SER A 139 -11.31 -1.36 4.49
C SER A 139 -9.84 -1.71 4.32
N ALA A 140 -9.30 -2.61 5.13
CA ALA A 140 -7.91 -3.03 5.03
C ALA A 140 -7.62 -3.74 3.69
N ILE A 141 -8.51 -4.62 3.24
CA ILE A 141 -8.38 -5.30 1.94
C ILE A 141 -8.50 -4.28 0.79
N LEU A 142 -9.47 -3.36 0.86
CA LEU A 142 -9.62 -2.34 -0.16
C LEU A 142 -8.40 -1.40 -0.23
N GLY A 143 -7.89 -0.95 0.92
CA GLY A 143 -6.69 -0.11 1.00
C GLY A 143 -5.44 -0.82 0.49
N LEU A 144 -5.30 -2.12 0.77
CA LEU A 144 -4.23 -2.94 0.22
C LEU A 144 -4.36 -3.06 -1.31
N ALA A 145 -5.57 -3.27 -1.82
CA ALA A 145 -5.83 -3.34 -3.26
C ALA A 145 -5.47 -2.01 -3.95
N TYR A 146 -5.82 -0.86 -3.36
CA TYR A 146 -5.37 0.44 -3.84
C TYR A 146 -3.85 0.51 -3.92
N SER A 147 -3.16 0.15 -2.83
CA SER A 147 -1.70 0.21 -2.76
C SER A 147 -1.03 -0.64 -3.85
N LEU A 148 -1.45 -1.90 -3.97
CA LEU A 148 -0.84 -2.85 -4.91
C LEU A 148 -1.13 -2.48 -6.37
N LEU A 149 -2.40 -2.25 -6.72
CA LEU A 149 -2.78 -2.05 -8.12
C LEU A 149 -2.30 -0.71 -8.67
N THR A 150 -2.40 0.37 -7.88
CA THR A 150 -1.91 1.69 -8.33
C THR A 150 -0.38 1.73 -8.41
N GLY A 151 0.31 1.09 -7.47
CA GLY A 151 1.78 0.98 -7.50
C GLY A 151 2.29 0.16 -8.67
N THR A 152 1.69 -1.01 -8.92
CA THR A 152 2.06 -1.83 -10.09
C THR A 152 1.75 -1.09 -11.40
N PHE A 153 0.62 -0.39 -11.50
CA PHE A 153 0.32 0.43 -12.69
C PHE A 153 1.40 1.50 -12.93
N PHE A 154 1.72 2.28 -11.89
CA PHE A 154 2.75 3.32 -11.95
C PHE A 154 4.11 2.76 -12.39
N GLN A 155 4.50 1.64 -11.78
CA GLN A 155 5.75 0.93 -12.05
C GLN A 155 5.79 0.40 -13.49
N VAL A 156 4.71 -0.21 -13.99
CA VAL A 156 4.64 -0.77 -15.35
C VAL A 156 4.73 0.32 -16.40
N VAL A 157 4.05 1.45 -16.20
CA VAL A 157 4.16 2.62 -17.10
C VAL A 157 5.61 3.07 -17.22
N LEU A 158 6.32 3.22 -16.10
CA LEU A 158 7.72 3.63 -16.12
C LEU A 158 8.65 2.54 -16.69
N LYS A 159 8.40 1.28 -16.36
CA LYS A 159 9.19 0.15 -16.86
C LYS A 159 9.14 0.03 -18.38
N LYS A 160 7.96 0.24 -18.96
CA LYS A 160 7.76 0.13 -20.41
C LYS A 160 8.18 1.39 -21.18
N SER A 161 8.15 2.56 -20.55
CA SER A 161 8.53 3.85 -21.18
C SER A 161 10.01 4.24 -21.02
N ILE A 162 10.60 3.87 -19.89
CA ILE A 162 12.00 4.15 -19.56
C ILE A 162 12.81 2.87 -19.74
N GLY A 163 12.54 1.84 -18.94
CA GLY A 163 13.31 0.59 -18.94
C GLY A 163 14.79 0.79 -18.56
N GLY A 164 15.64 -0.16 -18.90
CA GLY A 164 17.08 -0.11 -18.64
C GLY A 164 17.73 -1.49 -18.69
N PHE A 165 19.02 -1.55 -19.00
CA PHE A 165 19.73 -2.82 -19.02
C PHE A 165 19.95 -3.34 -17.61
N ARG A 166 19.75 -4.64 -17.39
CA ARG A 166 20.06 -5.33 -16.15
C ARG A 166 21.56 -5.63 -16.06
N PRO A 167 22.11 -5.79 -14.86
CA PRO A 167 23.53 -6.12 -14.69
C PRO A 167 24.00 -7.41 -15.39
N HIS A 168 23.09 -8.33 -15.72
CA HIS A 168 23.40 -9.56 -16.48
C HIS A 168 23.09 -9.47 -17.99
N PHE A 169 22.80 -8.29 -18.52
CA PHE A 169 22.31 -8.12 -19.90
C PHE A 169 23.25 -8.73 -20.96
N LEU A 170 24.56 -8.51 -20.87
CA LEU A 170 25.50 -9.03 -21.88
C LEU A 170 25.58 -10.56 -21.88
N SER A 171 25.41 -11.20 -20.71
CA SER A 171 25.39 -12.67 -20.61
C SER A 171 24.20 -13.31 -21.31
N VAL A 172 23.11 -12.55 -21.48
CA VAL A 172 21.87 -13.01 -22.14
C VAL A 172 21.80 -12.55 -23.59
N CYS A 173 22.38 -11.39 -23.90
CA CYS A 173 22.43 -10.83 -25.24
C CYS A 173 23.27 -11.71 -26.19
N GLU A 174 24.42 -12.23 -25.73
CA GLU A 174 25.37 -12.98 -26.57
C GLU A 174 25.67 -12.21 -27.88
N PRO A 175 26.32 -11.03 -27.78
CA PRO A 175 26.48 -10.12 -28.91
C PRO A 175 27.46 -10.67 -29.96
N VAL A 176 27.09 -10.60 -31.24
CA VAL A 176 27.95 -10.97 -32.39
C VAL A 176 28.16 -9.74 -33.28
N ILE A 177 29.43 -9.38 -33.52
CA ILE A 177 29.82 -8.19 -34.31
C ILE A 177 30.59 -8.59 -35.60
N ASP A 178 30.95 -9.86 -35.75
CA ASP A 178 31.70 -10.35 -36.90
C ASP A 178 30.88 -10.17 -38.19
N GLY A 179 31.46 -9.47 -39.17
CA GLY A 179 30.81 -9.03 -40.41
C GLY A 179 30.26 -10.11 -41.35
N ASN A 180 30.14 -11.36 -40.88
CA ASN A 180 29.67 -12.51 -41.64
C ASN A 180 28.33 -13.10 -41.15
N ALA A 181 27.73 -12.60 -40.07
CA ALA A 181 26.39 -13.04 -39.63
C ALA A 181 25.53 -11.85 -39.20
N VAL A 182 24.43 -11.60 -39.94
CA VAL A 182 23.39 -10.56 -39.70
C VAL A 182 23.90 -9.14 -40.10
N PRO A 183 23.09 -8.26 -40.75
CA PRO A 183 23.63 -7.19 -41.61
C PRO A 183 24.57 -6.31 -40.81
N ALA A 184 25.74 -5.99 -41.38
CA ALA A 184 26.83 -5.26 -40.74
C ALA A 184 26.34 -4.05 -39.92
N VAL A 185 26.03 -4.27 -38.64
CA VAL A 185 25.52 -3.23 -37.75
C VAL A 185 26.74 -2.39 -37.38
N ARG A 186 26.84 -1.21 -37.99
CA ARG A 186 27.91 -0.26 -37.65
C ARG A 186 27.63 0.29 -36.26
N GLY A 187 28.61 0.15 -35.37
CA GLY A 187 28.56 0.81 -34.07
C GLY A 187 28.45 2.32 -34.23
N THR A 188 27.78 2.95 -33.27
CA THR A 188 27.52 4.39 -33.24
C THR A 188 28.20 5.05 -32.03
N GLY A 189 28.07 6.36 -31.87
CA GLY A 189 28.62 7.09 -30.72
C GLY A 189 30.15 7.27 -30.76
N PHE A 190 30.72 7.59 -29.60
CA PHE A 190 32.17 7.82 -29.47
C PHE A 190 32.95 6.55 -29.84
N GLN A 191 33.90 6.66 -30.78
CA GLN A 191 34.70 5.53 -31.29
C GLN A 191 33.87 4.38 -31.90
N SER A 192 32.60 4.59 -32.25
CA SER A 192 31.73 3.56 -32.83
C SER A 192 31.58 2.31 -31.96
N VAL A 193 31.62 2.45 -30.63
CA VAL A 193 31.53 1.30 -29.70
C VAL A 193 30.10 1.00 -29.25
N MET A 194 29.11 1.80 -29.65
CA MET A 194 27.73 1.69 -29.14
C MET A 194 26.83 0.90 -30.10
N TYR A 195 26.20 -0.15 -29.60
CA TYR A 195 25.32 -1.05 -30.36
C TYR A 195 23.92 -1.12 -29.76
N THR A 196 22.94 -1.52 -30.58
CA THR A 196 21.56 -1.78 -30.16
C THR A 196 21.34 -3.28 -29.93
N SER A 197 20.17 -3.68 -29.45
CA SER A 197 19.85 -5.11 -29.22
C SER A 197 19.81 -5.97 -30.50
N GLU A 198 20.00 -5.39 -31.68
CA GLU A 198 20.07 -6.10 -32.97
C GLU A 198 21.28 -7.03 -33.08
N VAL A 199 22.35 -6.76 -32.33
CA VAL A 199 23.54 -7.62 -32.30
C VAL A 199 23.39 -8.84 -31.40
N CYS A 200 22.31 -8.91 -30.60
CA CYS A 200 22.08 -10.00 -29.66
C CYS A 200 21.57 -11.26 -30.38
N THR A 201 22.14 -12.41 -30.04
CA THR A 201 21.76 -13.72 -30.62
C THR A 201 21.11 -14.68 -29.63
N GLY A 202 21.08 -14.32 -28.34
CA GLY A 202 20.48 -15.14 -27.28
C GLY A 202 18.94 -15.19 -27.29
N ASP A 203 18.37 -15.72 -26.22
CA ASP A 203 16.92 -15.90 -26.08
C ASP A 203 16.16 -14.57 -26.04
N THR A 204 15.25 -14.36 -26.99
CA THR A 204 14.52 -13.09 -27.17
C THR A 204 13.72 -12.68 -25.94
N GLY A 205 13.10 -13.63 -25.23
CA GLY A 205 12.32 -13.37 -24.02
C GLY A 205 13.20 -12.90 -22.86
N LYS A 206 14.34 -13.56 -22.63
CA LYS A 206 15.32 -13.13 -21.62
C LYS A 206 15.96 -11.80 -21.99
N ILE A 207 16.26 -11.54 -23.27
CA ILE A 207 16.82 -10.27 -23.75
C ILE A 207 15.82 -9.13 -23.47
N GLN A 208 14.55 -9.29 -23.84
CA GLN A 208 13.51 -8.30 -23.55
C GLN A 208 13.39 -8.04 -22.05
N ASN A 209 13.38 -9.09 -21.23
CA ASN A 209 13.34 -8.94 -19.78
C ASN A 209 14.57 -8.21 -19.22
N ALA A 210 15.75 -8.46 -19.78
CA ALA A 210 17.00 -7.81 -19.42
C ALA A 210 17.10 -6.35 -19.86
N MET A 211 16.24 -5.89 -20.76
CA MET A 211 16.09 -4.47 -21.15
C MET A 211 15.08 -3.70 -20.29
N GLU A 212 14.38 -4.38 -19.38
CA GLU A 212 13.33 -3.82 -18.51
C GLU A 212 13.79 -3.81 -17.04
N SER A 213 14.92 -3.15 -16.73
CA SER A 213 15.44 -3.05 -15.36
C SER A 213 14.70 -2.00 -14.52
N PHE A 214 14.61 -0.76 -14.99
CA PHE A 214 14.10 0.35 -14.18
C PHE A 214 12.60 0.58 -14.38
N PRO A 215 11.80 0.79 -13.33
CA PRO A 215 12.08 0.49 -11.92
C PRO A 215 11.76 -0.98 -11.57
N SER A 216 12.28 -1.46 -10.43
CA SER A 216 12.07 -2.84 -10.00
C SER A 216 10.62 -3.11 -9.55
N GLY A 217 9.95 -4.05 -10.23
CA GLY A 217 8.57 -4.46 -9.90
C GLY A 217 8.48 -5.27 -8.60
N HIS A 218 9.46 -6.14 -8.34
CA HIS A 218 9.53 -6.89 -7.07
C HIS A 218 9.73 -5.98 -5.87
N ALA A 219 10.58 -4.95 -5.98
CA ALA A 219 10.79 -4.00 -4.90
C ALA A 219 9.52 -3.17 -4.67
N GLU A 220 8.89 -2.68 -5.74
CA GLU A 220 7.63 -1.94 -5.66
C GLU A 220 6.55 -2.75 -4.96
N ILE A 221 6.20 -3.93 -5.45
CA ILE A 221 5.11 -4.73 -4.89
C ILE A 221 5.39 -5.19 -3.45
N ALA A 222 6.67 -5.44 -3.13
CA ALA A 222 7.10 -5.80 -1.78
C ALA A 222 6.87 -4.66 -0.80
N PHE A 223 7.30 -3.44 -1.12
CA PHE A 223 7.06 -2.29 -0.26
C PHE A 223 5.57 -1.90 -0.27
N ALA A 224 4.87 -1.97 -1.40
CA ALA A 224 3.42 -1.69 -1.47
C ALA A 224 2.62 -2.61 -0.54
N GLY A 225 2.87 -3.93 -0.55
CA GLY A 225 2.12 -4.87 0.29
C GLY A 225 2.61 -4.93 1.74
N LEU A 226 3.92 -5.06 1.96
CA LEU A 226 4.47 -5.32 3.29
C LEU A 226 4.68 -4.06 4.11
N LEU A 227 4.96 -2.89 3.50
CA LEU A 227 4.92 -1.63 4.25
C LEU A 227 3.48 -1.28 4.61
N TYR A 228 2.50 -1.53 3.72
CA TYR A 228 1.09 -1.39 4.05
C TYR A 228 0.73 -2.23 5.28
N LEU A 229 1.19 -3.49 5.32
CA LEU A 229 1.01 -4.36 6.49
C LEU A 229 1.67 -3.77 7.74
N ALA A 230 2.88 -3.24 7.65
CA ALA A 230 3.55 -2.58 8.77
C ALA A 230 2.76 -1.38 9.30
N ILE A 231 2.18 -0.56 8.40
CA ILE A 231 1.32 0.57 8.77
C ILE A 231 0.04 0.07 9.46
N TYR A 232 -0.61 -0.96 8.91
CA TYR A 232 -1.80 -1.58 9.51
C TYR A 232 -1.51 -2.13 10.91
N LEU A 233 -0.43 -2.88 11.08
CA LEU A 233 0.00 -3.40 12.38
C LEU A 233 0.33 -2.28 13.36
N ASN A 234 0.98 -1.20 12.91
CA ASN A 234 1.26 -0.05 13.77
C ASN A 234 -0.03 0.59 14.31
N ALA A 235 -1.05 0.77 13.46
CA ALA A 235 -2.33 1.34 13.86
C ALA A 235 -3.08 0.46 14.88
N HIS A 236 -3.09 -0.85 14.66
CA HIS A 236 -3.84 -1.80 15.50
C HIS A 236 -3.10 -2.18 16.79
N LEU A 237 -1.77 -2.30 16.76
CA LEU A 237 -0.95 -2.59 17.94
C LEU A 237 -0.59 -1.35 18.76
N ARG A 238 -0.79 -0.16 18.18
CA ARG A 238 -0.52 1.18 18.75
C ARG A 238 0.93 1.36 19.16
N VAL A 239 1.88 0.94 18.32
CA VAL A 239 3.32 0.94 18.63
C VAL A 239 3.89 2.36 18.60
N PHE A 240 3.68 3.09 17.50
CA PHE A 240 4.16 4.46 17.30
C PHE A 240 3.06 5.51 17.49
N SER A 241 2.07 5.22 18.34
CA SER A 241 0.96 6.14 18.62
C SER A 241 1.45 7.37 19.38
N PHE A 242 1.73 8.47 18.69
CA PHE A 242 1.97 9.78 19.28
C PHE A 242 0.63 10.35 19.79
N SER A 243 0.23 9.99 21.01
CA SER A 243 -0.95 10.59 21.65
C SER A 243 -0.66 10.95 23.09
N ALA A 244 -0.67 12.26 23.39
CA ALA A 244 -0.35 12.83 24.69
C ALA A 244 -1.39 12.53 25.80
N THR A 245 -2.50 11.86 25.48
CA THR A 245 -3.68 11.78 26.37
C THR A 245 -4.15 10.35 26.66
N LEU A 246 -3.63 9.35 25.96
CA LEU A 246 -3.91 7.96 26.28
C LEU A 246 -2.79 7.45 27.18
N VAL A 247 -3.16 6.85 28.32
CA VAL A 247 -2.25 6.10 29.20
C VAL A 247 -1.70 4.91 28.41
N SER A 248 -0.72 5.16 27.55
CA SER A 248 -0.06 4.13 26.76
C SER A 248 0.89 3.41 27.68
N ARG A 249 0.49 2.22 28.15
CA ARG A 249 1.45 1.22 28.64
C ARG A 249 2.56 1.11 27.59
N ARG A 250 3.83 1.18 28.01
CA ARG A 250 4.99 1.08 27.11
C ARG A 250 4.78 -0.08 26.13
N PRO A 251 4.83 0.16 24.81
CA PRO A 251 4.70 -0.93 23.85
C PRO A 251 5.81 -1.94 24.11
N LYS A 252 5.43 -3.22 24.24
CA LYS A 252 6.40 -4.30 24.44
C LYS A 252 7.28 -4.41 23.19
N TYR A 253 8.55 -4.73 23.37
CA TYR A 253 9.52 -4.92 22.28
C TYR A 253 9.00 -5.86 21.17
N LEU A 254 8.27 -6.92 21.53
CA LEU A 254 7.65 -7.85 20.57
C LEU A 254 6.67 -7.18 19.60
N LYS A 255 5.94 -6.13 20.02
CA LYS A 255 5.05 -5.38 19.12
C LYS A 255 5.84 -4.56 18.10
N MET A 256 6.98 -4.00 18.52
CA MET A 256 7.88 -3.30 17.61
C MET A 256 8.46 -4.26 16.57
N LEU A 257 8.90 -5.46 17.00
CA LEU A 257 9.35 -6.50 16.08
C LEU A 257 8.25 -6.91 15.10
N ALA A 258 7.00 -7.06 15.55
CA ALA A 258 5.89 -7.38 14.66
C ALA A 258 5.65 -6.31 13.57
N VAL A 259 5.82 -5.02 13.91
CA VAL A 259 5.69 -3.91 12.94
C VAL A 259 6.88 -3.84 11.97
N ILE A 260 8.10 -4.14 12.45
CA ILE A 260 9.32 -4.07 11.64
C ILE A 260 9.49 -5.30 10.74
N ALA A 261 9.00 -6.47 11.15
CA ALA A 261 9.18 -7.73 10.41
C ALA A 261 8.72 -7.67 8.93
N PRO A 262 7.54 -7.11 8.58
CA PRO A 262 7.15 -6.93 7.19
C PRO A 262 8.13 -6.04 6.39
N ILE A 263 8.66 -4.97 7.01
CA ILE A 263 9.63 -4.08 6.37
C ILE A 263 10.94 -4.82 6.10
N LEU A 264 11.42 -5.61 7.07
CA LEU A 264 12.61 -6.45 6.90
C LEU A 264 12.42 -7.47 5.78
N LEU A 265 11.25 -8.10 5.69
CA LEU A 265 10.92 -9.01 4.61
C LEU A 265 10.90 -8.30 3.25
N ALA A 266 10.33 -7.10 3.17
CA ALA A 266 10.33 -6.30 1.94
C ALA A 266 11.75 -5.96 1.49
N THR A 267 12.59 -5.50 2.43
CA THR A 267 14.01 -5.20 2.16
C THR A 267 14.75 -6.45 1.72
N TYR A 268 14.55 -7.60 2.38
CA TYR A 268 15.16 -8.86 1.99
C TYR A 268 14.79 -9.25 0.55
N LEU A 269 13.49 -9.24 0.19
CA LEU A 269 13.03 -9.52 -1.16
C LEU A 269 13.69 -8.59 -2.20
N ALA A 270 13.74 -7.29 -1.92
CA ALA A 270 14.38 -6.30 -2.78
C ALA A 270 15.90 -6.53 -2.91
N SER A 271 16.61 -6.80 -1.81
CA SER A 271 18.07 -6.99 -1.80
C SER A 271 18.50 -8.25 -2.56
N THR A 272 17.69 -9.32 -2.57
CA THR A 272 18.03 -10.54 -3.32
C THR A 272 18.16 -10.29 -4.83
N LEU A 273 17.50 -9.26 -5.37
CA LEU A 273 17.57 -8.91 -6.79
C LEU A 273 18.87 -8.21 -7.16
N VAL A 274 19.43 -7.44 -6.22
CA VAL A 274 20.74 -6.83 -6.38
C VAL A 274 21.82 -7.91 -6.30
N LEU A 275 21.68 -8.81 -5.33
CA LEU A 275 22.59 -9.95 -5.16
C LEU A 275 22.57 -10.88 -6.39
N GLY A 276 21.39 -11.15 -6.95
CA GLY A 276 21.21 -11.95 -8.16
C GLY A 276 21.41 -11.18 -9.48
N HIS A 277 21.95 -9.96 -9.43
CA HIS A 277 22.24 -9.15 -10.63
C HIS A 277 21.02 -8.88 -11.53
N HIS A 278 19.79 -8.96 -11.00
CA HIS A 278 18.58 -8.64 -11.74
C HIS A 278 18.24 -7.16 -11.77
N HIS A 279 18.76 -6.39 -10.82
CA HIS A 279 18.53 -4.96 -10.73
C HIS A 279 19.75 -4.25 -10.14
N HIS A 280 19.93 -2.99 -10.53
CA HIS A 280 20.83 -2.10 -9.81
C HIS A 280 20.18 -1.64 -8.51
N ALA A 281 20.99 -1.18 -7.55
CA ALA A 281 20.47 -0.67 -6.28
C ALA A 281 19.48 0.51 -6.49
N TYR A 282 19.71 1.37 -7.48
CA TYR A 282 18.80 2.49 -7.77
C TYR A 282 17.44 2.03 -8.32
N ASP A 283 17.40 0.94 -9.11
CA ASP A 283 16.14 0.34 -9.60
C ASP A 283 15.27 -0.13 -8.42
N VAL A 284 15.93 -0.73 -7.44
CA VAL A 284 15.31 -1.27 -6.22
C VAL A 284 14.87 -0.15 -5.28
N ILE A 285 15.71 0.87 -5.05
CA ILE A 285 15.37 2.02 -4.22
C ILE A 285 14.17 2.76 -4.81
N PHE A 286 14.19 3.05 -6.12
CA PHE A 286 13.09 3.77 -6.75
C PHE A 286 11.80 2.96 -6.77
N GLY A 287 11.88 1.65 -7.05
CA GLY A 287 10.73 0.75 -6.91
C GLY A 287 10.17 0.75 -5.49
N GLY A 288 11.03 0.62 -4.48
CA GLY A 288 10.65 0.69 -3.08
C GLY A 288 10.01 2.02 -2.66
N LEU A 289 10.45 3.14 -3.23
CA LEU A 289 9.85 4.46 -3.00
C LEU A 289 8.43 4.56 -3.58
N ILE A 290 8.21 4.06 -4.81
CA ILE A 290 6.87 3.97 -5.40
C ILE A 290 5.96 3.14 -4.50
N GLY A 291 6.39 1.92 -4.16
CA GLY A 291 5.61 1.01 -3.32
C GLY A 291 5.30 1.62 -1.94
N SER A 292 6.29 2.28 -1.33
CA SER A 292 6.11 2.95 -0.04
C SER A 292 5.10 4.10 -0.11
N GLY A 293 5.15 4.91 -1.17
CA GLY A 293 4.19 5.98 -1.40
C GLY A 293 2.76 5.44 -1.56
N MET A 294 2.59 4.38 -2.33
CA MET A 294 1.27 3.76 -2.55
C MET A 294 0.75 3.04 -1.31
N ALA A 295 1.62 2.47 -0.47
CA ALA A 295 1.23 1.91 0.83
C ALA A 295 0.64 3.00 1.74
N ILE A 296 1.29 4.15 1.81
CA ILE A 296 0.84 5.30 2.60
C ILE A 296 -0.50 5.83 2.08
N TRP A 297 -0.62 6.04 0.77
CA TRP A 297 -1.85 6.54 0.15
C TRP A 297 -3.00 5.54 0.23
N GLY A 298 -2.76 4.27 -0.10
CA GLY A 298 -3.75 3.20 0.00
C GLY A 298 -4.27 3.05 1.43
N TYR A 299 -3.39 3.14 2.44
CA TYR A 299 -3.82 3.13 3.84
C TYR A 299 -4.65 4.36 4.19
N LYS A 300 -4.19 5.55 3.80
CA LYS A 300 -4.90 6.82 4.06
C LYS A 300 -6.25 6.92 3.37
N MET A 301 -6.43 6.26 2.23
CA MET A 301 -7.70 6.16 1.50
C MET A 301 -8.68 5.19 2.16
N ALA A 302 -8.19 4.24 2.96
CA ALA A 302 -9.03 3.29 3.70
C ALA A 302 -9.32 3.73 5.15
N PHE A 303 -8.41 4.47 5.78
CA PHE A 303 -8.42 4.82 7.20
C PHE A 303 -8.27 6.33 7.45
N VAL A 304 -8.85 6.80 8.57
CA VAL A 304 -8.98 8.24 8.86
C VAL A 304 -7.62 8.93 8.96
N SER A 305 -6.65 8.29 9.60
CA SER A 305 -5.31 8.85 9.80
C SER A 305 -4.25 7.76 9.66
N ILE A 306 -3.00 8.18 9.45
CA ILE A 306 -1.83 7.29 9.50
C ILE A 306 -1.19 7.38 10.89
N TRP A 307 -0.97 8.60 11.36
CA TRP A 307 -0.13 8.90 12.53
C TRP A 307 -0.91 9.17 13.81
N ASP A 308 -2.15 9.65 13.73
CA ASP A 308 -2.96 9.92 14.92
C ASP A 308 -3.48 8.59 15.50
N GLY A 309 -2.83 8.10 16.55
CA GLY A 309 -3.18 6.85 17.21
C GLY A 309 -4.59 6.80 17.80
N ARG A 310 -5.30 7.93 17.89
CA ARG A 310 -6.72 7.96 18.29
C ARG A 310 -7.63 7.47 17.17
N THR A 311 -7.26 7.73 15.92
CA THR A 311 -8.14 7.56 14.75
C THR A 311 -7.53 6.73 13.62
N ASN A 312 -6.24 6.38 13.68
CA ASN A 312 -5.54 5.69 12.59
C ASN A 312 -6.01 4.25 12.33
N TRP A 313 -6.69 3.64 13.27
CA TRP A 313 -7.33 2.33 13.16
C TRP A 313 -8.81 2.42 12.76
N VAL A 314 -9.35 3.63 12.59
CA VAL A 314 -10.77 3.84 12.25
C VAL A 314 -10.94 3.88 10.73
N PRO A 315 -11.75 2.98 10.15
CA PRO A 315 -12.11 3.04 8.73
C PRO A 315 -12.75 4.37 8.33
N LEU A 316 -12.38 4.92 7.17
CA LEU A 316 -12.94 6.19 6.66
C LEU A 316 -14.45 6.11 6.43
N ARG A 317 -14.93 5.05 5.78
CA ARG A 317 -16.37 4.85 5.52
C ARG A 317 -17.21 4.87 6.79
N LEU A 318 -16.70 4.27 7.86
CA LEU A 318 -17.39 4.28 9.15
C LEU A 318 -17.53 5.72 9.68
N ARG A 319 -16.55 6.59 9.43
CA ARG A 319 -16.60 7.99 9.83
C ARG A 319 -17.59 8.79 8.98
N GLU A 320 -17.57 8.61 7.67
CA GLU A 320 -18.47 9.30 6.74
C GLU A 320 -19.93 8.99 7.05
N GLU A 321 -20.26 7.72 7.31
CA GLU A 321 -21.62 7.32 7.68
C GLU A 321 -22.11 7.96 8.99
N VAL A 322 -21.21 8.07 9.99
CA VAL A 322 -21.56 8.73 11.26
C VAL A 322 -21.76 10.22 11.08
N ASP A 323 -20.94 10.84 10.23
CA ASP A 323 -21.07 12.25 9.91
C ASP A 323 -22.39 12.51 9.16
N GLU A 324 -22.74 11.68 8.17
CA GLU A 324 -24.02 11.75 7.44
C GLU A 324 -25.25 11.56 8.35
N PHE A 325 -25.22 10.57 9.24
CA PHE A 325 -26.28 10.36 10.23
C PHE A 325 -26.40 11.52 11.22
N SER A 326 -25.27 12.13 11.61
CA SER A 326 -25.29 13.30 12.48
C SER A 326 -25.87 14.54 11.80
N ILE A 327 -25.70 14.66 10.47
CA ILE A 327 -26.30 15.74 9.68
C ILE A 327 -27.81 15.51 9.56
N SER A 328 -28.26 14.29 9.25
CA SER A 328 -29.69 13.99 9.09
C SER A 328 -30.48 14.21 10.39
N THR A 329 -29.95 13.74 11.52
CA THR A 329 -30.58 13.92 12.84
C THR A 329 -30.69 15.39 13.25
N ASN A 330 -29.68 16.21 12.93
CA ASN A 330 -29.74 17.65 13.18
C ASN A 330 -30.70 18.39 12.21
N ALA A 331 -30.87 17.91 10.98
CA ALA A 331 -31.76 18.50 9.98
C ALA A 331 -33.25 18.24 10.29
N ASP A 332 -33.58 17.05 10.81
CA ASP A 332 -34.96 16.64 11.12
C ASP A 332 -35.45 17.13 12.50
N GLY A 333 -34.68 17.97 13.21
CA GLY A 333 -35.02 18.41 14.57
C GLY A 333 -35.08 17.27 15.60
N GLY A 334 -34.51 16.11 15.28
CA GLY A 334 -34.70 14.86 16.01
C GLY A 334 -33.89 14.79 17.30
N VAL A 335 -34.60 14.73 18.43
CA VAL A 335 -34.06 14.21 19.70
C VAL A 335 -33.56 12.79 19.45
N LEU A 336 -32.27 12.55 19.69
CA LEU A 336 -31.69 11.21 19.67
C LEU A 336 -32.56 10.27 20.52
N PRO A 337 -32.84 9.02 20.09
CA PRO A 337 -33.44 8.05 20.98
C PRO A 337 -32.45 7.82 22.13
N MET A 338 -32.70 8.46 23.27
CA MET A 338 -32.02 8.12 24.50
C MET A 338 -32.31 6.65 24.74
N ARG A 339 -31.22 5.89 24.89
CA ARG A 339 -31.23 4.55 25.45
C ARG A 339 -32.18 4.58 26.65
N ARG A 340 -33.23 3.75 26.63
CA ARG A 340 -34.09 3.58 27.81
C ARG A 340 -33.16 3.31 29.01
N PRO A 341 -33.32 4.00 30.13
CA PRO A 341 -32.61 3.62 31.34
C PRO A 341 -32.97 2.16 31.66
N ASP A 342 -31.97 1.37 32.04
CA ASP A 342 -32.15 0.04 32.62
C ASP A 342 -32.82 0.16 34.01
N SER A 343 -34.07 0.66 34.03
CA SER A 343 -34.91 0.75 35.21
C SER A 343 -36.19 -0.02 34.96
N GLU A 344 -36.04 -1.31 34.67
CA GLU A 344 -37.10 -2.32 34.82
C GLU A 344 -36.42 -3.68 35.00
N ARG A 345 -35.74 -3.81 36.15
CA ARG A 345 -35.52 -5.11 36.78
C ARG A 345 -36.02 -4.98 38.23
N VAL A 346 -37.33 -5.10 38.36
CA VAL A 346 -38.12 -5.36 39.57
C VAL A 346 -39.03 -6.50 39.10
N VAL A 347 -39.00 -7.73 39.61
CA VAL A 347 -38.88 -8.27 40.98
C VAL A 347 -37.92 -9.45 41.00
#